data_AF-R1GBR4-F1
#
_entry.id   AF-R1GBR4-F1
#
_cell.length_a   1.000
_cell.length_b   1.000
_cell.length_c   1.000
_cell.angle_alpha   90.00
_cell.angle_beta   90.00
_cell.angle_gamma   90.00
#
_symmetry.space_group_name_H-M   'P 1'
#
loop_
_entity.id
_entity.type
_entity.pdbx_description
1 polymer ?
#
loop_
_entity_poly.entity_id
_entity_poly.type
_entity_poly.pdbx_seq_one_letter_code
_entity_poly.pdbx_strand_id
1 'polypeptide(L)'
;MWSCAVPKEEQQELEPNEPNQPNFKFQIRFVNGTIDNATALQPTKVKRSIQERRWLNFLRTRDEPTPSPAAPSQEDQAFLGNTTDGNSKPFAGEDTPFFISFLNGEHVSSKRFAKRQDSTNGSIADIIPAPDVAADGTAAAANLLTFPANQQLRLYNRGQADEHYGFYNYYDRSIFLKNNIAVNSTDTGEVQADQNGGSTKDAAKVRCTWRQTRFLVQIWTNSEAITVTLDRHGGNITEKMIYCYGMDDDGRIIDDSAKLQLENRDFGGTLVNPAQGPFGNVNVTLADGGPGGIDGGTGGCGCKWRNWENA
;
A
#
# COMPACT_ATOMS: atom_id res chain seq x y z
N MET A 1 8.17 -9.52 13.44
CA MET A 1 7.10 -8.50 13.47
C MET A 1 6.31 -8.46 12.16
N TRP A 2 6.96 -8.42 10.99
CA TRP A 2 6.26 -8.50 9.70
C TRP A 2 5.58 -9.87 9.50
N SER A 3 4.37 -9.88 8.94
CA SER A 3 3.59 -11.09 8.67
C SER A 3 2.93 -11.00 7.29
N CYS A 4 2.71 -12.12 6.61
CA CYS A 4 1.89 -12.17 5.40
C CYS A 4 0.51 -12.80 5.60
N ALA A 5 0.20 -13.19 6.84
CA ALA A 5 -1.15 -13.58 7.22
C ALA A 5 -1.98 -12.36 7.65
N VAL A 6 -3.28 -12.40 7.35
CA VAL A 6 -4.26 -11.40 7.80
C VAL A 6 -4.36 -11.39 9.33
N PRO A 7 -4.82 -10.28 9.95
CA PRO A 7 -5.09 -10.22 11.38
C PRO A 7 -5.96 -11.38 11.86
N LYS A 8 -5.79 -11.81 13.12
CA LYS A 8 -6.49 -12.98 13.68
C LYS A 8 -8.01 -12.86 13.56
N GLU A 9 -8.53 -11.65 13.68
CA GLU A 9 -9.95 -11.32 13.57
C GLU A 9 -10.51 -11.57 12.17
N GLU A 10 -9.69 -11.54 11.13
CA GLU A 10 -10.10 -11.71 9.72
C GLU A 10 -9.93 -13.16 9.23
N GLN A 11 -9.23 -14.04 9.97
CA GLN A 11 -8.84 -15.37 9.49
C GLN A 11 -10.04 -16.30 9.27
N GLN A 12 -11.05 -16.22 10.14
CA GLN A 12 -12.23 -17.08 10.03
C GLN A 12 -13.04 -16.78 8.75
N GLU A 13 -13.04 -15.54 8.28
CA GLU A 13 -13.75 -15.12 7.07
C GLU A 13 -13.02 -15.51 5.78
N LEU A 14 -11.75 -15.91 5.87
CA LEU A 14 -10.96 -16.38 4.72
C LEU A 14 -11.18 -17.86 4.39
N GLU A 15 -11.76 -18.64 5.29
CA GLU A 15 -11.99 -20.07 5.09
C GLU A 15 -12.70 -20.34 3.75
N PRO A 16 -12.19 -21.30 2.93
CA PRO A 16 -11.20 -22.33 3.26
C PRO A 16 -9.73 -21.95 3.01
N ASN A 17 -9.41 -20.69 2.74
CA ASN A 17 -8.03 -20.27 2.46
C ASN A 17 -7.21 -20.19 3.76
N GLU A 18 -5.91 -20.48 3.65
CA GLU A 18 -4.97 -20.27 4.76
C GLU A 18 -4.86 -18.77 5.12
N PRO A 19 -4.50 -18.41 6.37
CA PRO A 19 -4.40 -17.02 6.81
C PRO A 19 -3.50 -16.12 5.94
N ASN A 20 -2.49 -16.69 5.27
CA ASN A 20 -1.57 -16.01 4.37
C ASN A 20 -1.98 -16.06 2.89
N GLN A 21 -3.21 -16.48 2.59
CA GLN A 21 -3.79 -16.55 1.25
C GLN A 21 -5.04 -15.65 1.14
N PRO A 22 -4.86 -14.32 1.24
CA PRO A 22 -5.98 -13.38 1.19
C PRO A 22 -6.70 -13.40 -0.17
N ASN A 23 -8.00 -13.12 -0.13
CA ASN A 23 -8.81 -12.94 -1.32
C ASN A 23 -8.81 -11.48 -1.79
N PHE A 24 -8.60 -11.27 -3.09
CA PHE A 24 -8.67 -9.94 -3.69
C PHE A 24 -9.84 -9.85 -4.65
N LYS A 25 -10.66 -8.81 -4.48
CA LYS A 25 -11.72 -8.45 -5.42
C LYS A 25 -11.47 -7.05 -5.93
N PHE A 26 -11.47 -6.86 -7.24
CA PHE A 26 -11.28 -5.55 -7.84
C PHE A 26 -12.15 -5.38 -9.08
N GLN A 27 -12.28 -4.13 -9.51
CA GLN A 27 -12.99 -3.74 -10.71
C GLN A 27 -12.07 -2.85 -11.55
N ILE A 28 -11.95 -3.17 -12.84
CA ILE A 28 -11.28 -2.32 -13.82
C ILE A 28 -12.34 -1.64 -14.69
N ARG A 29 -12.16 -0.35 -14.94
CA ARG A 29 -13.04 0.47 -15.78
C ARG A 29 -12.23 1.18 -16.84
N PHE A 30 -12.75 1.21 -18.06
CA PHE A 30 -12.23 2.06 -19.13
C PHE A 30 -12.89 3.45 -19.06
N VAL A 31 -12.07 4.50 -19.11
CA VAL A 31 -12.51 5.90 -19.11
C VAL A 31 -12.12 6.55 -20.42
N ASN A 32 -13.10 7.11 -21.13
CA ASN A 32 -12.85 7.73 -22.43
C ASN A 32 -12.32 9.15 -22.26
N GLY A 33 -11.34 9.54 -23.08
CA GLY A 33 -10.78 10.89 -23.10
C GLY A 33 -9.65 11.15 -22.10
N THR A 34 -9.14 10.13 -21.40
CA THR A 34 -7.98 10.24 -20.51
C THR A 34 -6.63 10.06 -21.22
N ILE A 35 -6.64 9.63 -22.49
CA ILE A 35 -5.46 9.61 -23.35
C ILE A 35 -5.80 10.10 -24.77
N ASP A 36 -4.87 10.81 -25.40
CA ASP A 36 -4.94 11.22 -26.79
C ASP A 36 -4.72 9.98 -27.67
N ASN A 37 -5.77 9.45 -28.32
CA ASN A 37 -5.80 8.21 -29.14
C ASN A 37 -6.23 6.90 -28.45
N ALA A 38 -7.20 6.94 -27.53
CA ALA A 38 -7.84 5.73 -27.01
C ALA A 38 -8.64 4.92 -28.08
N THR A 39 -8.77 5.41 -29.32
CA THR A 39 -9.66 4.88 -30.37
C THR A 39 -9.38 3.41 -30.72
N ALA A 40 -8.12 2.95 -30.66
CA ALA A 40 -7.75 1.55 -30.90
C ALA A 40 -8.12 0.60 -29.75
N LEU A 41 -8.37 1.14 -28.55
CA LEU A 41 -8.72 0.40 -27.34
C LEU A 41 -10.22 0.47 -27.01
N GLN A 42 -11.02 1.14 -27.85
CA GLN A 42 -12.45 1.25 -27.63
C GLN A 42 -13.14 -0.10 -27.91
N PRO A 43 -13.96 -0.61 -26.99
CA PRO A 43 -14.78 -1.79 -27.27
C PRO A 43 -15.64 -1.51 -28.50
N THR A 44 -15.57 -2.40 -29.51
CA THR A 44 -16.31 -2.27 -30.76
C THR A 44 -17.81 -2.21 -30.47
N LYS A 45 -18.40 -1.02 -30.51
CA LYS A 45 -19.85 -0.87 -30.34
C LYS A 45 -20.55 -1.55 -31.50
N VAL A 46 -21.39 -2.56 -31.21
CA VAL A 46 -22.38 -3.06 -32.17
C VAL A 46 -23.21 -1.85 -32.62
N LYS A 47 -23.25 -1.63 -33.94
CA LYS A 47 -23.95 -0.51 -34.58
C LYS A 47 -25.44 -0.57 -34.21
N ARG A 48 -25.87 0.21 -33.20
CA ARG A 48 -27.28 0.60 -33.07
C ARG A 48 -27.48 1.91 -33.83
N SER A 49 -28.56 1.94 -34.59
CA SER A 49 -28.90 2.93 -35.61
C SER A 49 -28.75 4.38 -35.14
N ILE A 50 -28.10 5.16 -36.00
CA ILE A 50 -27.86 6.59 -35.85
C ILE A 50 -29.15 7.32 -36.24
N GLN A 51 -30.01 7.58 -35.27
CA GLN A 51 -30.94 8.70 -35.33
C GLN A 51 -31.19 9.13 -33.88
N GLU A 52 -31.06 10.44 -33.65
CA GLU A 52 -31.15 11.12 -32.36
C GLU A 52 -29.90 11.03 -31.47
N ARG A 53 -29.10 12.11 -31.47
CA ARG A 53 -28.64 12.84 -30.28
C ARG A 53 -27.63 13.92 -30.69
N ARG A 54 -28.12 14.96 -31.37
CA ARG A 54 -27.34 16.18 -31.69
C ARG A 54 -27.43 17.25 -30.59
N TRP A 55 -28.04 16.93 -29.44
CA TRP A 55 -28.39 17.88 -28.36
C TRP A 55 -27.74 17.59 -27.00
N LEU A 56 -26.78 16.64 -26.89
CA LEU A 56 -26.19 16.20 -25.61
C LEU A 56 -24.67 16.38 -25.50
N ASN A 57 -24.02 17.11 -26.44
CA ASN A 57 -22.57 17.34 -26.40
C ASN A 57 -22.12 18.37 -25.34
N PHE A 58 -23.04 18.97 -24.58
CA PHE A 58 -22.73 19.96 -23.55
C PHE A 58 -22.64 19.37 -22.11
N LEU A 59 -22.79 18.05 -21.94
CA LEU A 59 -22.90 17.42 -20.61
C LEU A 59 -22.05 16.15 -20.41
N ARG A 60 -20.91 15.99 -21.10
CA ARG A 60 -20.04 14.81 -20.90
C ARG A 60 -18.54 15.10 -21.04
N THR A 61 -18.02 16.11 -20.34
CA THR A 61 -16.72 15.91 -19.70
C THR A 61 -17.01 15.06 -18.47
N ARG A 62 -16.88 13.74 -18.61
CA ARG A 62 -16.85 12.89 -17.41
C ARG A 62 -15.55 13.29 -16.71
N ASP A 63 -15.66 13.91 -15.53
CA ASP A 63 -14.48 14.16 -14.71
C ASP A 63 -13.70 12.86 -14.57
N GLU A 64 -12.38 12.95 -14.79
CA GLU A 64 -11.47 11.83 -14.61
C GLU A 64 -11.66 11.26 -13.19
N PRO A 65 -11.74 9.92 -13.03
CA PRO A 65 -11.93 9.34 -11.71
C PRO A 65 -10.84 9.82 -10.75
N THR A 66 -11.24 10.41 -9.62
CA THR A 66 -10.29 10.86 -8.60
C THR A 66 -9.71 9.64 -7.86
N PRO A 67 -8.39 9.41 -7.91
CA PRO A 67 -7.74 8.33 -7.17
C PRO A 67 -7.88 8.55 -5.66
N SER A 68 -8.16 7.47 -4.93
CA SER A 68 -8.16 7.45 -3.45
C SER A 68 -7.48 6.19 -2.93
N PRO A 69 -6.36 6.27 -2.20
CA PRO A 69 -5.60 7.50 -1.91
C PRO A 69 -5.04 8.13 -3.18
N ALA A 70 -4.45 9.33 -3.05
CA ALA A 70 -3.75 9.97 -4.16
C ALA A 70 -2.62 9.05 -4.68
N ALA A 71 -2.43 9.04 -5.99
CA ALA A 71 -1.34 8.31 -6.60
C ALA A 71 0.02 8.88 -6.15
N PRO A 72 1.06 8.05 -6.03
CA PRO A 72 2.44 8.49 -5.81
C PRO A 72 2.90 9.49 -6.88
N SER A 73 3.90 10.33 -6.56
CA SER A 73 4.43 11.29 -7.53
C SER A 73 5.13 10.58 -8.69
N GLN A 74 5.26 11.24 -9.84
CA GLN A 74 5.93 10.64 -11.00
C GLN A 74 7.42 10.37 -10.73
N GLU A 75 8.06 11.18 -9.88
CA GLU A 75 9.46 11.00 -9.48
C GLU A 75 9.63 9.74 -8.63
N ASP A 76 8.72 9.48 -7.69
CA ASP A 76 8.71 8.24 -6.90
C ASP A 76 8.48 7.01 -7.80
N GLN A 77 7.53 7.10 -8.75
CA GLN A 77 7.24 6.03 -9.71
C GLN A 77 8.42 5.74 -10.63
N ALA A 78 9.10 6.77 -11.14
CA ALA A 78 10.27 6.60 -11.97
C ALA A 78 11.45 6.01 -11.18
N PHE A 79 11.64 6.47 -9.94
CA PHE A 79 12.67 5.97 -9.05
C PHE A 79 12.48 4.48 -8.74
N LEU A 80 11.31 4.08 -8.24
CA LEU A 80 11.03 2.69 -7.90
C LEU A 80 11.00 1.78 -9.13
N GLY A 81 10.46 2.26 -10.25
CA GLY A 81 10.49 1.55 -11.51
C GLY A 81 11.92 1.16 -11.91
N ASN A 82 12.86 2.09 -11.79
CA ASN A 82 14.27 1.86 -12.15
C ASN A 82 15.04 1.05 -11.11
N THR A 83 14.78 1.27 -9.82
CA THR A 83 15.66 0.77 -8.73
C THR A 83 15.13 -0.49 -8.05
N THR A 84 13.85 -0.80 -8.22
CA THR A 84 13.13 -1.80 -7.40
C THR A 84 12.32 -2.75 -8.27
N ASP A 85 11.49 -2.23 -9.17
CA ASP A 85 10.46 -3.02 -9.84
C ASP A 85 10.94 -3.67 -11.15
N GLY A 86 12.16 -3.38 -11.59
CA GLY A 86 12.72 -3.92 -12.83
C GLY A 86 12.05 -3.35 -14.09
N ASN A 87 11.49 -2.14 -14.01
CA ASN A 87 10.90 -1.48 -15.16
C ASN A 87 11.99 -0.95 -16.10
N SER A 88 11.67 -0.95 -17.37
CA SER A 88 12.39 -0.27 -18.44
C SER A 88 11.80 1.11 -18.69
N LYS A 89 12.49 1.95 -19.46
CA LYS A 89 12.01 3.30 -19.78
C LYS A 89 10.72 3.25 -20.62
N PRO A 90 9.70 4.09 -20.33
CA PRO A 90 9.64 5.03 -19.20
C PRO A 90 9.43 4.30 -17.87
N PHE A 91 10.29 4.54 -16.88
CA PHE A 91 10.29 3.79 -15.61
C PHE A 91 8.98 3.97 -14.81
N ALA A 92 8.33 5.13 -14.96
CA ALA A 92 7.04 5.42 -14.36
C ALA A 92 5.85 4.84 -15.15
N GLY A 93 6.09 4.10 -16.22
CA GLY A 93 5.07 3.51 -17.09
C GLY A 93 4.41 4.52 -18.03
N GLU A 94 3.68 3.98 -19.00
CA GLU A 94 2.87 4.73 -19.95
C GLU A 94 1.44 4.90 -19.44
N ASP A 95 0.83 6.06 -19.67
CA ASP A 95 -0.55 6.33 -19.29
C ASP A 95 -1.53 5.43 -20.06
N THR A 96 -2.58 4.97 -19.37
CA THR A 96 -3.64 4.15 -19.98
C THR A 96 -5.03 4.67 -19.59
N PRO A 97 -6.09 4.31 -20.33
CA PRO A 97 -7.45 4.68 -20.00
C PRO A 97 -8.11 3.75 -18.98
N PHE A 98 -7.35 2.86 -18.34
CA PHE A 98 -7.87 1.87 -17.39
C PHE A 98 -7.67 2.34 -15.96
N PHE A 99 -8.72 2.22 -15.15
CA PHE A 99 -8.72 2.57 -13.74
C PHE A 99 -9.19 1.39 -12.92
N ILE A 100 -8.48 1.07 -11.84
CA ILE A 100 -8.74 -0.05 -10.95
C ILE A 100 -9.22 0.41 -9.57
N SER A 101 -10.20 -0.31 -9.03
CA SER A 101 -10.66 -0.15 -7.65
C SER A 101 -10.74 -1.51 -6.97
N PHE A 102 -10.10 -1.65 -5.82
CA PHE A 102 -10.23 -2.80 -4.95
C PHE A 102 -11.51 -2.67 -4.13
N LEU A 103 -12.23 -3.78 -4.00
CA LEU A 103 -13.52 -3.87 -3.37
C LEU A 103 -13.39 -4.66 -2.07
N ASN A 104 -13.88 -4.09 -0.97
CA ASN A 104 -14.04 -4.82 0.26
C ASN A 104 -15.29 -5.73 0.14
N GLY A 105 -15.20 -6.97 0.62
CA GLY A 105 -16.29 -7.97 0.59
C GLY A 105 -17.56 -7.47 1.28
N GLU A 106 -17.41 -6.58 2.26
CA GLU A 106 -18.46 -5.74 2.82
C GLU A 106 -17.94 -4.29 2.91
N HIS A 107 -18.73 -3.31 2.50
CA HIS A 107 -18.35 -1.90 2.49
C HIS A 107 -18.07 -1.37 3.91
N VAL A 108 -16.82 -1.47 4.38
CA VAL A 108 -16.31 -0.60 5.44
C VAL A 108 -15.16 0.22 4.88
N SER A 109 -15.51 1.21 4.05
CA SER A 109 -14.64 2.35 3.83
C SER A 109 -14.68 3.18 5.11
N SER A 110 -13.89 2.83 6.11
CA SER A 110 -13.59 3.81 7.15
C SER A 110 -12.62 4.82 6.54
N LYS A 111 -13.16 5.85 5.87
CA LYS A 111 -12.43 7.12 5.73
C LYS A 111 -12.17 7.62 7.14
N ARG A 112 -11.01 7.28 7.69
CA ARG A 112 -10.60 7.80 8.99
C ARG A 112 -9.80 9.05 8.73
N PHE A 113 -10.39 10.17 9.12
CA PHE A 113 -9.67 11.44 9.17
C PHE A 113 -8.64 11.31 10.29
N ALA A 114 -7.35 11.26 9.94
CA ALA A 114 -6.30 11.59 10.88
C ALA A 114 -6.52 13.06 11.28
N LYS A 115 -6.85 13.30 12.55
CA LYS A 115 -6.92 14.66 13.09
C LYS A 115 -5.50 15.21 13.09
N ARG A 116 -5.18 16.10 12.15
CA ARG A 116 -3.93 16.85 12.17
C ARG A 116 -3.95 17.77 13.39
N GLN A 117 -3.13 17.47 14.38
CA GLN A 117 -2.84 18.40 15.46
C GLN A 117 -1.74 19.36 15.01
N ASP A 118 -1.96 20.65 15.25
CA ASP A 118 -1.02 21.72 14.94
C ASP A 118 0.18 21.65 15.90
N SER A 119 1.37 21.85 15.36
CA SER A 119 2.65 21.53 16.01
C SER A 119 3.04 22.56 17.06
N THR A 120 3.27 22.13 18.31
CA THR A 120 4.06 22.88 19.28
C THR A 120 5.00 21.96 20.07
N ASN A 121 6.30 22.14 19.81
CA ASN A 121 7.48 21.68 20.57
C ASN A 121 8.03 20.25 20.39
N GLY A 122 8.82 20.04 19.33
CA GLY A 122 10.07 19.25 19.27
C GLY A 122 10.17 17.87 19.94
N SER A 123 9.06 17.23 20.30
CA SER A 123 9.02 15.95 21.02
C SER A 123 8.88 14.79 20.04
N ILE A 124 9.30 13.58 20.44
CA ILE A 124 9.02 12.33 19.69
C ILE A 124 7.51 12.18 19.43
N ALA A 125 6.68 12.71 20.34
CA ALA A 125 5.22 12.75 20.23
C ALA A 125 4.70 13.60 19.05
N ASP A 126 5.49 14.54 18.51
CA ASP A 126 5.09 15.37 17.37
C ASP A 126 5.34 14.68 16.02
N ILE A 127 6.17 13.64 16.01
CA ILE A 127 6.60 12.92 14.81
C ILE A 127 5.78 11.65 14.62
N ILE A 128 5.46 10.96 15.74
CA ILE A 128 4.57 9.81 15.70
C ILE A 128 3.13 10.33 15.59
N PRO A 129 2.37 9.97 14.53
CA PRO A 129 0.98 10.37 14.42
C PRO A 129 0.15 9.83 15.58
N ALA A 130 -0.86 10.60 16.01
CA ALA A 130 -1.82 10.17 17.01
C ALA A 130 -2.36 8.75 16.72
N PRO A 131 -2.60 7.94 17.76
CA PRO A 131 -3.00 6.55 17.57
C PRO A 131 -4.36 6.45 16.88
N ASP A 132 -4.50 5.45 16.00
CA ASP A 132 -5.81 5.13 15.44
C ASP A 132 -6.68 4.46 16.50
N VAL A 133 -7.80 5.08 16.81
CA VAL A 133 -8.81 4.56 17.74
C VAL A 133 -10.10 4.18 17.00
N ALA A 134 -10.80 3.18 17.52
CA ALA A 134 -12.15 2.83 17.13
C ALA A 134 -13.17 3.76 17.79
N ALA A 135 -14.44 3.70 17.34
CA ALA A 135 -15.50 4.57 17.83
C ALA A 135 -15.83 4.38 19.33
N ASP A 136 -15.52 3.21 19.88
CA ASP A 136 -15.66 2.85 21.29
C ASP A 136 -14.47 3.28 22.18
N GLY A 137 -13.48 3.98 21.59
CA GLY A 137 -12.28 4.44 22.27
C GLY A 137 -11.19 3.38 22.44
N THR A 138 -11.39 2.15 21.95
CA THR A 138 -10.35 1.12 21.93
C THR A 138 -9.42 1.28 20.74
N ALA A 139 -8.33 0.52 20.69
CA ALA A 139 -7.42 0.52 19.54
C ALA A 139 -8.17 0.15 18.24
N ALA A 140 -7.89 0.87 17.16
CA ALA A 140 -8.40 0.54 15.84
C ALA A 140 -7.98 -0.88 15.42
N ALA A 141 -8.87 -1.57 14.69
CA ALA A 141 -8.57 -2.87 14.09
C ALA A 141 -7.23 -2.87 13.34
N ALA A 142 -6.51 -3.98 13.46
CA ALA A 142 -5.34 -4.26 12.65
C ALA A 142 -5.75 -4.46 11.18
N ASN A 143 -4.82 -4.32 10.25
CA ASN A 143 -5.10 -4.49 8.82
C ASN A 143 -3.87 -4.99 8.07
N LEU A 144 -4.06 -6.01 7.24
CA LEU A 144 -3.07 -6.42 6.24
C LEU A 144 -3.31 -5.72 4.90
N LEU A 145 -4.56 -5.64 4.46
CA LEU A 145 -4.91 -5.18 3.11
C LEU A 145 -5.41 -3.74 3.08
N THR A 146 -5.48 -3.18 1.88
CA THR A 146 -6.05 -1.88 1.59
C THR A 146 -6.96 -1.96 0.37
N PHE A 147 -7.88 -1.00 0.23
CA PHE A 147 -8.89 -0.99 -0.82
C PHE A 147 -8.83 0.33 -1.62
N PRO A 148 -7.75 0.55 -2.38
CA PRO A 148 -7.60 1.75 -3.19
C PRO A 148 -8.68 1.79 -4.28
N ALA A 149 -9.18 2.99 -4.57
CA ALA A 149 -10.21 3.23 -5.56
C ALA A 149 -9.67 4.16 -6.67
N ASN A 150 -10.14 3.91 -7.89
CA ASN A 150 -9.92 4.73 -9.07
C ASN A 150 -8.42 5.01 -9.34
N GLN A 151 -7.55 4.04 -9.08
CA GLN A 151 -6.14 4.16 -9.41
C GLN A 151 -5.95 3.96 -10.90
N GLN A 152 -5.21 4.84 -11.56
CA GLN A 152 -4.90 4.66 -12.98
C GLN A 152 -3.92 3.48 -13.12
N LEU A 153 -4.25 2.53 -13.99
CA LEU A 153 -3.31 1.51 -14.42
C LEU A 153 -2.37 2.13 -15.44
N ARG A 154 -1.08 1.90 -15.27
CA ARG A 154 -0.05 2.26 -16.23
C ARG A 154 0.47 1.01 -16.92
N LEU A 155 0.93 1.14 -18.16
CA LEU A 155 1.58 0.03 -18.86
C LEU A 155 3.10 0.13 -18.69
N TYR A 156 3.71 -0.95 -18.26
CA TYR A 156 5.15 -1.08 -18.06
C TYR A 156 5.73 -2.11 -19.03
N ASN A 157 7.00 -1.92 -19.41
CA ASN A 157 7.79 -2.87 -20.20
C ASN A 157 7.13 -3.28 -21.52
N ARG A 158 6.53 -2.29 -22.23
CA ARG A 158 5.82 -2.53 -23.49
C ARG A 158 6.64 -3.38 -24.47
N GLY A 159 6.03 -4.45 -24.96
CA GLY A 159 6.63 -5.38 -25.92
C GLY A 159 7.71 -6.32 -25.38
N GLN A 160 7.98 -6.29 -24.07
CA GLN A 160 8.93 -7.19 -23.42
C GLN A 160 8.21 -8.39 -22.78
N ALA A 161 8.98 -9.39 -22.36
CA ALA A 161 8.44 -10.62 -21.79
C ALA A 161 7.66 -10.36 -20.48
N ASP A 162 8.06 -9.33 -19.75
CA ASP A 162 7.53 -8.86 -18.48
C ASP A 162 6.63 -7.63 -18.65
N GLU A 163 6.01 -7.44 -19.82
CA GLU A 163 4.97 -6.43 -20.03
C GLU A 163 3.80 -6.66 -19.06
N HIS A 164 3.40 -5.60 -18.36
CA HIS A 164 2.30 -5.66 -17.39
C HIS A 164 1.61 -4.31 -17.24
N TYR A 165 0.32 -4.35 -16.92
CA TYR A 165 -0.36 -3.20 -16.34
C TYR A 165 -0.09 -3.17 -14.84
N GLY A 166 0.09 -1.99 -14.26
CA GLY A 166 0.32 -1.89 -12.83
C GLY A 166 -0.04 -0.54 -12.25
N PHE A 167 -0.10 -0.52 -10.93
CA PHE A 167 -0.11 0.69 -10.11
C PHE A 167 0.42 0.31 -8.73
N TYR A 168 0.78 1.32 -7.95
CA TYR A 168 0.94 1.13 -6.52
C TYR A 168 0.45 2.35 -5.76
N ASN A 169 0.14 2.15 -4.49
CA ASN A 169 -0.15 3.22 -3.54
C ASN A 169 0.50 2.93 -2.20
N TYR A 170 0.51 3.94 -1.33
CA TYR A 170 0.91 3.79 0.06
C TYR A 170 -0.30 3.75 0.99
N TYR A 171 -0.19 3.01 2.08
CA TYR A 171 -1.15 3.00 3.16
C TYR A 171 -0.46 2.65 4.49
N ASP A 172 -1.13 2.94 5.59
CA ASP A 172 -0.65 2.55 6.90
C ASP A 172 -1.18 1.15 7.22
N ARG A 173 -0.24 0.23 7.42
CA ARG A 173 -0.52 -1.18 7.74
C ARG A 173 -0.33 -1.37 9.24
N SER A 174 -1.23 -2.07 9.92
CA SER A 174 -1.12 -2.27 11.37
C SER A 174 -1.29 -3.73 11.81
N ILE A 175 -0.72 -4.06 12.97
CA ILE A 175 -0.75 -5.39 13.58
C ILE A 175 -0.89 -5.26 15.09
N PHE A 176 -1.55 -6.24 15.70
CA PHE A 176 -1.56 -6.43 17.15
C PHE A 176 -0.50 -7.44 17.56
N LEU A 177 0.23 -7.16 18.63
CA LEU A 177 1.26 -8.06 19.14
C LEU A 177 1.14 -8.16 20.67
N LYS A 178 1.37 -9.38 21.16
CA LYS A 178 1.52 -9.69 22.57
C LYS A 178 2.93 -9.38 23.06
N ASN A 179 3.96 -9.59 22.22
CA ASN A 179 5.31 -9.20 22.59
C ASN A 179 5.38 -7.68 22.72
N ASN A 180 5.81 -7.23 23.88
CA ASN A 180 5.97 -5.84 24.20
C ASN A 180 7.32 -5.32 23.67
N ILE A 181 7.60 -5.53 22.38
CA ILE A 181 8.80 -5.03 21.69
C ILE A 181 8.91 -3.49 21.89
N ALA A 182 7.77 -2.83 22.13
CA ALA A 182 7.72 -1.42 22.48
C ALA A 182 8.24 -1.08 23.89
N VAL A 183 8.38 -1.99 24.86
CA VAL A 183 8.72 -1.63 26.25
C VAL A 183 10.10 -2.09 26.72
N ASN A 184 10.63 -3.24 26.28
CA ASN A 184 11.98 -3.70 26.63
C ASN A 184 12.73 -4.28 25.42
N SER A 185 13.80 -3.61 24.98
CA SER A 185 14.59 -3.90 23.77
C SER A 185 15.48 -5.15 23.84
N THR A 186 15.32 -5.99 24.86
CA THR A 186 16.09 -7.24 25.03
C THR A 186 15.32 -8.48 24.58
N ASP A 187 14.01 -8.39 24.34
CA ASP A 187 13.22 -9.55 23.94
C ASP A 187 13.26 -9.73 22.42
N THR A 188 14.24 -10.50 21.97
CA THR A 188 14.42 -10.92 20.57
C THR A 188 13.52 -12.10 20.20
N GLY A 189 12.71 -12.60 21.15
CA GLY A 189 11.87 -13.77 20.97
C GLY A 189 10.66 -13.49 20.09
N GLU A 190 10.53 -14.22 18.99
CA GLU A 190 9.23 -14.42 18.38
C GLU A 190 8.33 -15.12 19.41
N VAL A 191 7.34 -14.38 19.93
CA VAL A 191 6.29 -14.99 20.74
C VAL A 191 5.42 -15.78 19.78
N GLN A 192 5.24 -17.07 20.03
CA GLN A 192 4.40 -17.94 19.18
C GLN A 192 3.00 -17.33 18.93
N ALA A 193 2.46 -16.61 19.93
CA ALA A 193 1.19 -15.91 19.83
C ALA A 193 1.15 -14.76 18.80
N ASP A 194 2.31 -14.25 18.37
CA ASP A 194 2.44 -13.15 17.39
C ASP A 194 2.67 -13.66 15.96
N GLN A 195 2.79 -14.98 15.77
CA GLN A 195 2.94 -15.59 14.45
C GLN A 195 1.61 -15.57 13.67
N ASN A 196 1.72 -15.61 12.34
CA ASN A 196 0.58 -15.74 11.43
C ASN A 196 -0.49 -14.67 11.67
N GLY A 197 -0.12 -13.40 11.51
CA GLY A 197 -1.04 -12.26 11.57
C GLY A 197 -1.01 -11.46 12.86
N GLY A 198 -0.12 -11.81 13.80
CA GLY A 198 -0.05 -11.16 15.11
C GLY A 198 -0.93 -11.85 16.15
N SER A 199 -1.15 -11.17 17.27
CA SER A 199 -2.08 -11.60 18.31
C SER A 199 -3.50 -11.13 18.01
N THR A 200 -4.49 -11.69 18.72
CA THR A 200 -5.81 -11.04 18.81
C THR A 200 -5.69 -9.72 19.55
N LYS A 201 -6.63 -8.79 19.31
CA LYS A 201 -6.72 -7.51 20.00
C LYS A 201 -6.77 -7.67 21.53
N ASP A 202 -7.60 -8.58 22.02
CA ASP A 202 -7.81 -8.80 23.47
C ASP A 202 -6.57 -9.37 24.17
N ALA A 203 -5.68 -10.04 23.42
CA ALA A 203 -4.42 -10.58 23.94
C ALA A 203 -3.23 -9.65 23.72
N ALA A 204 -3.41 -8.57 22.95
CA ALA A 204 -2.34 -7.69 22.54
C ALA A 204 -1.87 -6.79 23.69
N LYS A 205 -0.57 -6.48 23.67
CA LYS A 205 0.03 -5.45 24.53
C LYS A 205 0.48 -4.23 23.74
N VAL A 206 0.58 -4.35 22.42
CA VAL A 206 0.91 -3.24 21.54
C VAL A 206 0.14 -3.32 20.23
N ARG A 207 -0.12 -2.16 19.64
CA ARG A 207 -0.51 -2.00 18.23
C ARG A 207 0.62 -1.31 17.49
N CYS A 208 1.18 -1.99 16.50
CA CYS A 208 2.26 -1.46 15.68
C CYS A 208 1.76 -1.07 14.29
N THR A 209 2.29 0.02 13.75
CA THR A 209 1.94 0.56 12.44
C THR A 209 3.19 0.77 11.59
N TRP A 210 3.15 0.24 10.37
CA TRP A 210 4.08 0.54 9.28
C TRP A 210 3.50 1.64 8.40
N ARG A 211 4.01 2.87 8.57
CA ARG A 211 3.56 4.05 7.82
C ARG A 211 4.14 4.10 6.44
N GLN A 212 3.33 4.29 5.39
CA GLN A 212 3.75 4.24 3.99
C GLN A 212 4.13 2.82 3.51
N THR A 213 3.32 1.81 3.82
CA THR A 213 3.47 0.45 3.26
C THR A 213 3.04 0.49 1.79
N ARG A 214 3.89 -0.01 0.89
CA ARG A 214 3.60 -0.04 -0.55
C ARG A 214 2.66 -1.19 -0.86
N PHE A 215 1.56 -0.90 -1.55
CA PHE A 215 0.65 -1.88 -2.14
C PHE A 215 0.83 -1.84 -3.65
N LEU A 216 1.60 -2.78 -4.20
CA LEU A 216 1.93 -2.87 -5.63
C LEU A 216 1.10 -3.97 -6.30
N VAL A 217 0.52 -3.65 -7.45
CA VAL A 217 -0.24 -4.59 -8.27
C VAL A 217 0.35 -4.65 -9.66
N GLN A 218 0.57 -5.86 -10.16
CA GLN A 218 1.04 -6.13 -11.52
C GLN A 218 0.11 -7.15 -12.17
N ILE A 219 -0.49 -6.78 -13.30
CA ILE A 219 -1.37 -7.61 -14.12
C ILE A 219 -0.62 -7.90 -15.41
N TRP A 220 -0.06 -9.10 -15.51
CA TRP A 220 0.83 -9.48 -16.60
C TRP A 220 0.06 -9.63 -17.91
N THR A 221 0.58 -9.10 -19.02
CA THR A 221 -0.11 -9.19 -20.31
C THR A 221 0.16 -10.51 -21.03
N ASN A 222 1.33 -11.10 -20.80
CA ASN A 222 1.77 -12.36 -21.41
C ASN A 222 1.39 -13.61 -20.60
N SER A 223 0.59 -13.48 -19.54
CA SER A 223 0.07 -14.60 -18.75
C SER A 223 -1.24 -14.23 -18.05
N GLU A 224 -1.98 -15.20 -17.50
CA GLU A 224 -3.18 -14.92 -16.69
C GLU A 224 -2.84 -14.52 -15.23
N ALA A 225 -1.57 -14.21 -14.97
CA ALA A 225 -1.11 -13.89 -13.64
C ALA A 225 -1.38 -12.43 -13.26
N ILE A 226 -1.64 -12.25 -11.98
CA ILE A 226 -1.76 -11.02 -11.23
C ILE A 226 -0.92 -11.22 -9.99
N THR A 227 0.03 -10.33 -9.78
CA THR A 227 0.86 -10.27 -8.60
C THR A 227 0.40 -9.11 -7.74
N VAL A 228 0.21 -9.34 -6.44
CA VAL A 228 0.06 -8.31 -5.43
C VAL A 228 1.24 -8.40 -4.48
N THR A 229 1.93 -7.28 -4.27
CA THR A 229 3.09 -7.18 -3.40
C THR A 229 2.84 -6.14 -2.31
N LEU A 230 3.13 -6.49 -1.05
CA LEU A 230 3.28 -5.53 0.03
C LEU A 230 4.74 -5.44 0.40
N ASP A 231 5.29 -4.23 0.47
CA ASP A 231 6.64 -4.04 0.94
C ASP A 231 6.83 -2.66 1.57
N ARG A 232 8.08 -2.38 1.91
CA ARG A 232 8.49 -1.15 2.57
C ARG A 232 9.35 -0.29 1.64
N HIS A 233 9.20 -0.38 0.32
CA HIS A 233 9.91 0.49 -0.63
C HIS A 233 9.18 1.83 -0.84
N GLY A 234 9.92 2.88 -1.20
CA GLY A 234 9.35 4.17 -1.60
C GLY A 234 8.66 4.99 -0.49
N GLY A 235 7.85 5.98 -0.88
CA GLY A 235 7.03 6.75 0.05
C GLY A 235 7.68 8.06 0.49
N ASN A 236 7.13 8.68 1.53
CA ASN A 236 7.58 9.99 1.99
C ASN A 236 8.56 9.91 3.17
N ILE A 237 9.73 10.54 3.04
CA ILE A 237 10.80 10.52 4.06
C ILE A 237 10.36 11.03 5.43
N THR A 238 9.47 12.01 5.49
CA THR A 238 9.01 12.58 6.78
C THR A 238 7.93 11.74 7.43
N GLU A 239 7.28 10.86 6.66
CA GLU A 239 6.20 10.01 7.16
C GLU A 239 6.63 8.58 7.42
N LYS A 240 7.70 8.14 6.76
CA LYS A 240 8.11 6.74 6.73
C LYS A 240 8.75 6.32 8.04
N MET A 241 8.05 5.45 8.74
CA MET A 241 8.46 4.95 10.04
C MET A 241 7.70 3.67 10.39
N ILE A 242 8.17 3.02 11.45
CA ILE A 242 7.42 2.00 12.18
C ILE A 242 7.29 2.52 13.60
N TYR A 243 6.07 2.51 14.15
CA TYR A 243 5.84 2.85 15.55
C TYR A 243 4.86 1.88 16.18
N CYS A 244 4.91 1.78 17.50
CA CYS A 244 3.95 1.02 18.28
C CYS A 244 3.41 1.87 19.42
N TYR A 245 2.14 1.67 19.72
CA TYR A 245 1.49 2.15 20.93
C TYR A 245 1.24 0.98 21.87
N GLY A 246 1.49 1.17 23.16
CA GLY A 246 1.09 0.25 24.22
C GLY A 246 -0.43 0.18 24.35
N MET A 247 -0.92 -0.97 24.78
CA MET A 247 -2.34 -1.24 25.01
C MET A 247 -2.57 -1.74 26.44
N ASP A 248 -3.68 -1.32 27.04
CA ASP A 248 -4.15 -1.82 28.32
C ASP A 248 -4.96 -3.13 28.18
N ASP A 249 -5.39 -3.70 29.32
CA ASP A 249 -6.14 -4.95 29.34
C ASP A 249 -7.57 -4.82 28.76
N ASP A 250 -8.07 -3.59 28.59
CA ASP A 250 -9.36 -3.31 27.92
C ASP A 250 -9.18 -3.07 26.40
N GLY A 251 -7.96 -3.23 25.87
CA GLY A 251 -7.64 -3.01 24.47
C GLY A 251 -7.64 -1.54 24.05
N ARG A 252 -7.53 -0.59 25.00
CA ARG A 252 -7.34 0.84 24.72
C ARG A 252 -5.87 1.17 24.58
N ILE A 253 -5.60 2.23 23.82
CA ILE A 253 -4.24 2.75 23.68
C ILE A 253 -3.84 3.44 24.97
N ILE A 254 -2.66 3.12 25.50
CA ILE A 254 -2.05 3.82 26.62
C ILE A 254 -1.46 5.12 26.07
N ASP A 255 -1.96 6.26 26.54
CA ASP A 255 -1.44 7.57 26.15
C ASP A 255 0.08 7.68 26.43
N ASP A 256 0.79 8.44 25.61
CA ASP A 256 2.25 8.68 25.69
C ASP A 256 3.14 7.42 25.63
N SER A 257 2.59 6.25 25.31
CA SER A 257 3.34 4.99 25.19
C SER A 257 4.03 4.78 23.83
N ALA A 258 3.93 5.75 22.92
CA ALA A 258 4.39 5.67 21.55
C ALA A 258 5.90 5.44 21.45
N LYS A 259 6.32 4.40 20.73
CA LYS A 259 7.75 4.14 20.46
C LYS A 259 8.00 3.84 18.98
N LEU A 260 9.07 4.41 18.45
CA LEU A 260 9.60 4.04 17.15
C LEU A 260 10.24 2.66 17.19
N GLN A 261 10.11 1.91 16.10
CA GLN A 261 10.74 0.62 15.90
C GLN A 261 11.78 0.71 14.81
N LEU A 262 12.90 0.01 15.01
CA LEU A 262 13.91 -0.14 13.97
C LEU A 262 13.45 -1.16 12.94
N GLU A 263 13.85 -0.93 11.69
CA GLU A 263 13.53 -1.78 10.56
C GLU A 263 14.82 -2.30 9.93
N ASN A 264 14.88 -3.61 9.71
CA ASN A 264 15.97 -4.23 8.99
C ASN A 264 15.74 -4.13 7.47
N ARG A 265 16.09 -2.99 6.88
CA ARG A 265 15.75 -2.65 5.49
C ARG A 265 16.61 -3.40 4.45
N ASP A 266 17.84 -3.76 4.77
CA ASP A 266 18.73 -4.51 3.88
C ASP A 266 18.54 -6.04 3.97
N PHE A 267 17.56 -6.50 4.76
CA PHE A 267 17.31 -7.92 4.95
C PHE A 267 17.12 -8.63 3.60
N GLY A 268 18.04 -9.54 3.27
CA GLY A 268 17.97 -10.38 2.07
C GLY A 268 18.21 -9.65 0.74
N GLY A 269 18.67 -8.40 0.73
CA GLY A 269 18.86 -7.65 -0.52
C GLY A 269 19.74 -6.41 -0.37
N THR A 270 19.64 -5.51 -1.36
CA THR A 270 20.43 -4.28 -1.41
C THR A 270 19.55 -3.05 -1.27
N LEU A 271 20.10 -1.99 -0.68
CA LEU A 271 19.43 -0.71 -0.48
C LEU A 271 19.84 0.30 -1.55
N VAL A 272 18.88 1.10 -2.01
CA VAL A 272 19.09 2.29 -2.84
C VAL A 272 18.39 3.47 -2.17
N ASN A 273 19.11 4.56 -1.91
CA ASN A 273 18.60 5.74 -1.19
C ASN A 273 17.81 5.40 0.10
N PRO A 274 18.36 4.60 1.03
CA PRO A 274 17.60 4.17 2.20
C PRO A 274 17.24 5.35 3.11
N ALA A 275 15.99 5.38 3.57
CA ALA A 275 15.53 6.32 4.57
C ALA A 275 16.30 6.11 5.88
N GLN A 276 16.81 7.20 6.43
CA GLN A 276 17.53 7.19 7.72
C GLN A 276 16.57 7.40 8.91
N GLY A 277 15.30 7.04 8.74
CA GLY A 277 14.21 7.32 9.68
C GLY A 277 13.76 8.79 9.65
N PRO A 278 12.81 9.18 10.52
CA PRO A 278 12.18 10.50 10.47
C PRO A 278 13.10 11.66 10.88
N PHE A 279 14.32 11.37 11.34
CA PHE A 279 15.30 12.35 11.80
C PHE A 279 16.52 12.50 10.87
N GLY A 280 16.63 11.65 9.85
CA GLY A 280 17.80 11.61 8.97
C GLY A 280 17.48 12.14 7.59
N ASN A 281 18.46 12.80 6.97
CA ASN A 281 18.39 13.16 5.56
C ASN A 281 18.77 11.95 4.70
N VAL A 282 18.19 11.83 3.52
CA VAL A 282 18.63 10.87 2.51
C VAL A 282 19.60 11.58 1.58
N ASN A 283 20.85 11.10 1.53
CA ASN A 283 21.80 11.55 0.52
C ASN A 283 21.43 10.90 -0.81
N VAL A 284 20.65 11.62 -1.60
CA VAL A 284 20.22 11.17 -2.92
C VAL A 284 21.28 11.54 -3.96
N THR A 285 21.87 10.55 -4.62
CA THR A 285 22.79 10.80 -5.74
C THR A 285 22.06 10.66 -7.08
N LEU A 286 22.50 11.42 -8.09
CA LEU A 286 22.00 11.28 -9.47
C LEU A 286 22.31 9.92 -10.09
N ALA A 287 23.39 9.25 -9.64
CA ALA A 287 23.79 7.95 -10.14
C ALA A 287 22.93 6.81 -9.58
N ASP A 288 22.44 6.96 -8.34
CA ASP A 288 21.62 5.96 -7.64
C ASP A 288 20.10 6.19 -7.85
N GLY A 289 19.71 7.06 -8.78
CA GLY A 289 18.29 7.31 -9.11
C GLY A 289 17.85 8.76 -9.22
N GLY A 290 18.70 9.76 -8.90
CA GLY A 290 18.33 11.17 -9.00
C GLY A 290 17.34 11.64 -7.94
N PRO A 291 16.99 12.95 -7.89
CA PRO A 291 16.36 13.63 -6.74
C PRO A 291 14.93 13.16 -6.38
N GLY A 292 14.49 11.98 -6.81
CA GLY A 292 13.18 11.41 -6.52
C GLY A 292 13.30 10.08 -5.77
N GLY A 293 12.42 9.88 -4.79
CA GLY A 293 12.20 8.60 -4.11
C GLY A 293 13.23 8.22 -3.04
N ILE A 294 12.83 7.27 -2.18
CA ILE A 294 13.63 6.70 -1.08
C ILE A 294 13.38 5.21 -1.02
N ASP A 295 14.25 4.47 -0.31
CA ASP A 295 14.10 3.03 -0.06
C ASP A 295 13.77 2.25 -1.34
N GLY A 296 14.63 2.37 -2.34
CA GLY A 296 14.65 1.47 -3.49
C GLY A 296 15.53 0.26 -3.22
N GLY A 297 15.65 -0.62 -4.21
CA GLY A 297 16.50 -1.80 -4.17
C GLY A 297 15.70 -3.09 -4.06
N THR A 298 16.25 -4.08 -3.36
CA THR A 298 15.69 -5.45 -3.30
C THR A 298 15.58 -5.99 -1.88
N GLY A 299 16.01 -5.19 -0.89
CA GLY A 299 16.04 -5.59 0.51
C GLY A 299 14.70 -5.40 1.22
N GLY A 300 14.63 -5.96 2.42
CA GLY A 300 13.56 -5.70 3.37
C GLY A 300 12.47 -6.76 3.35
N CYS A 301 11.57 -6.66 4.32
CA CYS A 301 10.45 -7.58 4.44
C CYS A 301 9.36 -7.24 3.42
N GLY A 302 8.78 -8.26 2.81
CA GLY A 302 7.66 -8.11 1.89
C GLY A 302 6.74 -9.32 1.90
N CYS A 303 5.56 -9.14 1.35
CA CYS A 303 4.61 -10.20 1.04
C CYS A 303 4.34 -10.17 -0.45
N LYS A 304 4.24 -11.32 -1.07
CA LYS A 304 3.93 -11.44 -2.50
C LYS A 304 2.92 -12.56 -2.67
N TRP A 305 1.84 -12.25 -3.36
CA TRP A 305 0.83 -13.22 -3.74
C TRP A 305 0.67 -13.19 -5.25
N ARG A 306 0.49 -14.37 -5.83
CA ARG A 306 0.20 -14.55 -7.24
C ARG A 306 -0.99 -15.49 -7.37
N ASN A 307 -1.96 -15.15 -8.21
CA ASN A 307 -2.99 -16.12 -8.58
C ASN A 307 -2.37 -17.26 -9.42
N TRP A 308 -2.93 -18.46 -9.27
CA TRP A 308 -2.56 -19.64 -10.04
C TRP A 308 -1.10 -20.08 -9.86
N GLU A 309 -0.63 -20.21 -8.61
CA GLU A 309 0.59 -20.97 -8.34
C GLU A 309 0.31 -22.44 -8.71
N ASN A 310 0.86 -22.86 -9.84
CA ASN A 310 0.69 -24.14 -10.57
C ASN A 310 -0.39 -24.12 -11.68
N ALA A 311 0.05 -23.79 -12.89
CA ALA A 311 -0.42 -24.43 -14.12
C ALA A 311 0.77 -25.16 -14.77
#